data_AF-A0A7D5RYI9-F1
#
_entry.id   AF-A0A7D5RYI9-F1
#
_cell.length_a   1.000
_cell.length_b   1.000
_cell.length_c   1.000
_cell.angle_alpha   90.00
_cell.angle_beta   90.00
_cell.angle_gamma   90.00
#
_symmetry.space_group_name_H-M   'P 1'
#
loop_
_entity.id
_entity.type
_entity.pdbx_description
1 polymer ?
#
loop_
_entity_poly.entity_id
_entity_poly.type
_entity_poly.pdbx_seq_one_letter_code
_entity_poly.pdbx_strand_id
1 'polypeptide(L)' 'MEPTEFFQTLRSLWVLWLILAFGIVLWWAYRPKNKKRFEEDARIPFKDGDGD' A
#
# COMPACT_ATOMS: atom_id res chain seq x y z
N MET A 1 -7.66 16.45 -33.23
CA MET A 1 -7.74 15.20 -32.46
C MET A 1 -9.22 14.84 -32.43
N GLU A 2 -9.60 13.76 -33.11
CA GLU A 2 -11.01 13.34 -33.14
C GLU A 2 -11.50 13.03 -31.71
N PRO A 3 -12.76 13.38 -31.35
CA PRO A 3 -13.28 13.15 -30.01
C PRO A 3 -13.16 11.69 -29.55
N THR A 4 -13.26 10.74 -30.47
CA THR A 4 -13.14 9.29 -30.22
C THR A 4 -11.74 8.86 -29.78
N GLU A 5 -10.70 9.43 -30.39
CA GLU A 5 -9.29 9.16 -30.07
C GLU A 5 -8.91 9.65 -28.67
N PHE A 6 -9.51 10.77 -28.24
CA PHE A 6 -9.34 11.31 -26.89
C PHE A 6 -9.87 10.35 -25.81
N PHE A 7 -11.08 9.80 -26.01
CA PHE A 7 -11.66 8.83 -25.07
C PHE A 7 -10.87 7.51 -25.01
N GLN A 8 -10.35 7.03 -26.15
CA GLN A 8 -9.50 5.84 -26.18
C GLN A 8 -8.20 6.04 -25.39
N THR A 9 -7.55 7.20 -25.57
CA THR A 9 -6.33 7.55 -24.85
C THR A 9 -6.58 7.68 -23.35
N LEU A 10 -7.67 8.35 -22.94
CA LEU A 10 -8.08 8.45 -21.54
C LEU A 10 -8.35 7.08 -20.92
N ARG A 11 -9.04 6.20 -21.63
CA ARG A 11 -9.34 4.84 -21.15
C ARG A 11 -8.06 4.02 -20.94
N SER A 12 -7.11 4.11 -21.88
CA SER A 12 -5.81 3.43 -21.76
C SER A 12 -5.01 3.96 -20.56
N LEU A 13 -4.93 5.29 -20.41
CA LEU A 13 -4.30 5.93 -19.26
C LEU A 13 -4.96 5.53 -17.94
N TRP A 14 -6.28 5.42 -17.91
CA TRP A 14 -7.03 5.03 -16.72
C TRP A 14 -6.63 3.65 -16.20
N VAL A 15 -6.48 2.67 -17.09
CA VAL A 15 -6.05 1.32 -16.71
C VAL A 15 -4.63 1.34 -16.14
N LEU A 16 -3.72 2.08 -16.76
CA LEU A 16 -2.36 2.27 -16.25
C LEU A 16 -2.35 2.90 -14.86
N TRP A 17 -3.21 3.90 -14.63
CA TRP A 17 -3.36 4.55 -13.32
C TRP A 17 -3.83 3.59 -12.23
N LEU A 18 -4.77 2.69 -12.54
CA LEU A 18 -5.24 1.69 -11.58
C LEU A 18 -4.13 0.70 -11.19
N ILE A 19 -3.33 0.25 -12.17
CA ILE A 19 -2.18 -0.63 -11.92
C ILE A 19 -1.15 0.09 -11.05
N LEU A 20 -0.85 1.36 -11.36
CA LEU A 20 0.10 2.16 -10.59
C LEU A 20 -0.38 2.38 -9.15
N ALA A 21 -1.65 2.73 -8.97
CA ALA A 21 -2.27 2.93 -7.65
C ALA A 21 -2.19 1.64 -6.81
N PHE A 22 -2.50 0.50 -7.42
CA PHE A 22 -2.38 -0.80 -6.74
C PHE A 22 -0.92 -1.12 -6.36
N GLY A 23 0.03 -0.88 -7.28
CA GLY A 23 1.46 -1.07 -7.02
C GLY A 23 1.98 -0.18 -5.88
N ILE A 24 1.52 1.06 -5.80
CA ILE A 24 1.86 2.00 -4.71
C ILE A 24 1.34 1.47 -3.37
N VAL A 25 0.10 0.96 -3.32
CA VAL A 25 -0.47 0.37 -2.11
C VAL A 25 0.32 -0.86 -1.66
N LEU A 26 0.68 -1.75 -2.59
CA LEU A 26 1.53 -2.90 -2.29
C LEU A 26 2.89 -2.44 -1.74
N TRP A 27 3.57 -1.54 -2.44
CA TRP A 27 4.88 -1.03 -2.00
C TRP A 27 4.81 -0.36 -0.62
N TRP A 28 3.74 0.38 -0.34
CA TRP A 28 3.50 0.98 0.97
C TRP A 28 3.25 -0.09 2.05
N ALA A 29 2.45 -1.11 1.75
CA ALA A 29 2.15 -2.20 2.68
C ALA A 29 3.39 -3.04 3.02
N TYR A 30 4.27 -3.29 2.04
CA TYR A 30 5.54 -3.98 2.25
C TYR A 30 6.62 -3.09 2.89
N ARG A 31 6.36 -1.80 3.11
CA ARG A 31 7.34 -0.89 3.71
C ARG A 31 7.56 -1.24 5.19
N PRO A 32 8.80 -1.53 5.61
CA PRO A 32 9.13 -2.00 6.97
C PRO A 32 8.86 -0.97 8.08
N LYS A 33 8.56 0.28 7.72
CA LYS A 33 8.18 1.35 8.66
C LYS A 33 6.87 1.04 9.41
N ASN A 34 5.97 0.22 8.85
CA ASN A 34 4.77 -0.25 9.55
C ASN A 34 5.04 -1.53 10.37
N LYS A 35 6.04 -2.32 9.98
CA LYS A 35 6.36 -3.60 10.62
C LYS A 35 6.93 -3.41 12.04
N LYS A 36 7.75 -2.37 12.23
CA LYS A 36 8.39 -2.08 13.52
C LYS A 36 7.37 -1.79 14.64
N ARG A 37 6.30 -1.06 14.31
CA ARG A 37 5.22 -0.74 15.27
C ARG A 37 4.39 -1.98 15.61
N PHE A 38 4.14 -2.85 14.62
CA PHE A 38 3.49 -4.15 14.85
C PHE A 38 4.31 -5.09 15.72
N GLU A 39 5.63 -5.14 15.52
CA GLU A 39 6.54 -5.93 16.37
C GLU A 39 6.63 -5.39 17.79
N GLU A 40 6.57 -4.06 17.99
CA GLU A 40 6.48 -3.44 19.32
C GLU A 40 5.15 -3.73 20.02
N ASP A 41 4.02 -3.59 19.32
CA ASP A 41 2.68 -3.84 19.88
C ASP A 41 2.48 -5.34 20.21
N ALA A 42 3.03 -6.25 19.39
CA ALA A 42 3.00 -7.69 19.67
C ALA A 42 3.84 -8.10 20.88
N ARG A 43 4.78 -7.25 21.33
CA ARG A 43 5.62 -7.49 22.51
C ARG A 43 4.96 -7.06 23.83
N ILE A 44 3.81 -6.38 23.79
CA ILE A 44 3.08 -5.94 24.99
C ILE A 44 2.70 -7.12 25.91
N PRO A 45 2.14 -8.25 25.43
CA PRO A 45 1.78 -9.38 26.30
C PRO A 45 3.00 -10.09 26.91
N PHE A 46 4.19 -9.91 26.33
CA PHE A 46 5.43 -10.53 26.79
C PHE A 46 6.26 -9.62 27.71
N LYS A 47 5.84 -8.37 27.92
CA LYS A 47 6.54 -7.41 28.79
C LYS A 47 6.15 -7.52 30.27
N ASP A 48 4.99 -8.10 30.57
CA ASP A 48 4.45 -8.19 31.95
C ASP A 48 4.68 -9.57 32.60
N GLY A 49 5.70 -10.31 32.15
CA GLY A 49 6.05 -11.65 32.67
C GLY A 49 7.11 -11.68 33.77
N ASP A 50 7.80 -10.56 34.03
CA ASP A 50 8.85 -10.49 35.05
C ASP A 50 8.29 -9.96 36.38
N GLY A 51 7.24 -10.62 36.86
CA GLY A 51 6.70 -10.45 38.21
C GLY A 51 7.19 -11.58 39.11
N ASP A 52 8.47 -11.54 39.49
CA ASP A 52 9.07 -12.21 40.66
C ASP A 52 10.21 -11.34 41.22
#